data_AF-A0A3D2V0P9-F1
#
_entry.id   AF-A0A3D2V0P9-F1
#
_cell.length_a   1.000
_cell.length_b   1.000
_cell.length_c   1.000
_cell.angle_alpha   90.00
_cell.angle_beta   90.00
_cell.angle_gamma   90.00
#
_symmetry.space_group_name_H-M   'P 1'
#
loop_
_entity.id
_entity.type
_entity.pdbx_description
1 polymer ?
#
loop_
_entity_poly.entity_id
_entity_poly.type
_entity_poly.pdbx_seq_one_letter_code
_entity_poly.pdbx_strand_id
1 'polypeptide(L)' 'VNLDYFMDDVVIAGDPASVTEQLLALREQIGDFGKLVVVAHCWDDRDKWIKSLELLSNEVVPAYNSAIGAN' A
#
# COMPACT_ATOMS: atom_id res chain seq x y z
N VAL A 1 -11.75 19.55 1.91
CA VAL A 1 -11.41 18.20 1.41
C VAL A 1 -11.61 18.17 -0.09
N ASN A 2 -10.53 17.99 -0.84
CA ASN A 2 -10.47 17.89 -2.30
C ASN A 2 -9.69 16.62 -2.68
N LEU A 3 -9.54 16.35 -3.98
CA LEU A 3 -8.81 15.17 -4.46
C LEU A 3 -7.33 15.19 -4.03
N ASP A 4 -6.69 16.35 -4.08
CA ASP A 4 -5.27 16.51 -3.70
C ASP A 4 -5.04 16.05 -2.26
N TYR A 5 -5.88 16.49 -1.32
CA TYR A 5 -5.83 16.04 0.07
C TYR A 5 -5.94 14.51 0.21
N PHE A 6 -6.81 13.87 -0.57
CA PHE A 6 -6.92 12.40 -0.51
C PHE A 6 -5.66 11.72 -1.04
N MET A 7 -5.09 12.22 -2.14
CA MET A 7 -3.90 11.64 -2.75
C MET A 7 -2.63 11.87 -1.92
N ASP A 8 -2.52 13.03 -1.27
CA ASP A 8 -1.32 13.42 -0.53
C ASP A 8 -1.31 12.86 0.91
N ASP A 9 -2.48 12.81 1.58
CA ASP A 9 -2.54 12.53 3.01
C ASP A 9 -3.25 11.21 3.38
N VAL A 10 -4.05 10.62 2.48
CA VAL A 10 -4.95 9.50 2.83
C VAL A 10 -4.66 8.23 2.04
N VAL A 11 -4.38 8.35 0.76
CA VAL A 11 -4.28 7.22 -0.17
C VAL A 11 -2.82 6.80 -0.29
N ILE A 12 -2.56 5.52 -0.04
CA ILE A 12 -1.29 4.89 -0.40
C ILE A 12 -1.42 4.30 -1.79
N ALA A 13 -0.77 4.92 -2.77
CA ALA A 13 -0.77 4.48 -4.16
C ALA A 13 0.54 4.85 -4.86
N GLY A 14 0.85 4.13 -5.94
CA GLY A 14 2.07 4.33 -6.72
C GLY A 14 2.56 3.02 -7.32
N ASP A 15 3.82 2.99 -7.71
CA ASP A 15 4.52 1.74 -8.00
C ASP A 15 4.86 0.96 -6.70
N PRO A 16 5.27 -0.32 -6.80
CA PRO A 16 5.54 -1.13 -5.62
C PRO A 16 6.58 -0.53 -4.66
N ALA A 17 7.63 0.12 -5.17
CA ALA A 17 8.68 0.70 -4.34
C ALA A 17 8.14 1.89 -3.53
N SER A 18 7.41 2.80 -4.20
CA SER A 18 6.78 3.94 -3.55
C SER A 18 5.77 3.53 -2.48
N VAL A 19 4.94 2.52 -2.76
CA VAL A 19 3.98 1.99 -1.80
C VAL A 19 4.69 1.38 -0.58
N THR A 20 5.78 0.64 -0.78
CA THR A 20 6.58 0.09 0.33
C THR A 20 7.16 1.19 1.20
N GLU A 21 7.71 2.26 0.61
CA GLU A 21 8.24 3.41 1.35
C GLU A 21 7.16 4.12 2.17
N GLN A 22 5.99 4.35 1.58
CA GLN A 22 4.85 4.96 2.28
C GLN A 22 4.38 4.11 3.48
N LEU A 23 4.37 2.78 3.34
CA LEU A 23 4.02 1.87 4.44
C LEU A 23 5.05 1.88 5.57
N LEU A 24 6.34 1.96 5.24
CA LEU A 24 7.42 2.08 6.23
C LEU A 24 7.35 3.42 6.96
N ALA A 25 7.11 4.51 6.23
CA ALA A 25 6.92 5.83 6.81
C ALA A 25 5.69 5.86 7.73
N LEU A 26 4.58 5.23 7.33
CA LEU A 26 3.40 5.09 8.19
C LEU A 26 3.75 4.32 9.46
N ARG A 27 4.48 3.19 9.35
CA ARG A 27 4.92 2.40 10.51
C ARG A 27 5.78 3.22 11.47
N GLU A 28 6.68 4.07 10.97
CA GLU A 28 7.48 4.95 11.82
C GLU A 28 6.60 5.92 12.64
N GLN A 29 5.51 6.41 12.04
CA GLN A 29 4.59 7.34 12.69
C GLN A 29 3.67 6.68 13.72
N ILE A 30 3.13 5.49 13.41
CA ILE A 30 2.04 4.88 14.21
C ILE A 30 2.50 3.65 15.02
N GLY A 31 3.71 3.17 14.76
CA GLY A 31 4.23 1.92 15.30
C GLY A 31 3.78 0.68 14.52
N ASP A 32 3.92 -0.47 15.17
CA ASP A 32 3.75 -1.77 14.54
C ASP A 32 2.28 -2.08 14.21
N PHE A 33 2.05 -2.64 13.01
CA PHE A 33 0.77 -3.22 12.62
C PHE A 33 1.00 -4.61 11.99
N GLY A 34 0.00 -5.49 12.13
CA GLY A 34 0.11 -6.89 11.71
C GLY A 34 -0.56 -7.24 10.38
N LYS A 35 -1.51 -6.43 9.91
CA LYS A 35 -2.30 -6.73 8.70
C LYS A 35 -2.59 -5.45 7.91
N LEU A 36 -2.45 -5.55 6.60
CA LEU A 36 -2.94 -4.56 5.64
C LEU A 36 -4.29 -5.04 5.12
N VAL A 37 -5.33 -4.23 5.29
CA VAL A 37 -6.67 -4.50 4.76
C VAL A 37 -6.92 -3.58 3.58
N VAL A 38 -6.93 -4.15 2.38
CA VAL A 38 -7.22 -3.41 1.16
C VAL A 38 -8.71 -3.14 1.09
N VAL A 39 -9.09 -1.87 0.97
CA VAL A 39 -10.49 -1.49 0.77
C VAL A 39 -10.75 -1.37 -0.73
N ALA A 40 -11.66 -2.20 -1.24
CA ALA A 40 -11.99 -2.23 -2.66
C ALA A 40 -13.07 -1.18 -2.99
N HIS A 41 -12.66 -0.02 -3.50
CA HIS A 41 -13.59 1.04 -3.91
C HIS A 41 -13.72 1.25 -5.43
N CYS A 42 -12.77 0.77 -6.24
CA CYS A 42 -12.70 1.09 -7.66
C CYS A 42 -12.64 -0.18 -8.52
N TRP A 43 -13.82 -0.74 -8.82
CA TRP A 43 -13.98 -1.85 -9.78
C TRP A 43 -14.17 -1.36 -11.23
N ASP A 44 -13.93 -0.08 -11.49
CA ASP A 44 -14.12 0.53 -12.82
C ASP A 44 -13.29 -0.18 -13.90
N ASP A 45 -12.16 -0.78 -13.50
CA ASP A 45 -11.33 -1.65 -14.34
C ASP A 45 -10.84 -2.86 -13.53
N ARG A 46 -11.49 -4.01 -13.77
CA ARG A 46 -11.22 -5.27 -13.06
C ARG A 46 -9.79 -5.76 -13.26
N ASP A 47 -9.23 -5.63 -14.46
CA ASP A 47 -7.93 -6.20 -14.77
C ASP A 47 -6.82 -5.37 -14.09
N LYS A 48 -6.98 -4.05 -14.07
CA LYS A 48 -6.10 -3.17 -13.27
C LYS A 48 -6.20 -3.45 -11.78
N TRP A 49 -7.41 -3.69 -11.27
CA TRP A 49 -7.61 -4.02 -9.86
C TRP A 49 -6.89 -5.32 -9.48
N ILE A 50 -7.06 -6.38 -10.28
CA ILE A 50 -6.37 -7.66 -10.06
C ILE A 50 -4.87 -7.46 -10.12
N LYS A 51 -4.38 -6.72 -11.12
CA LYS A 51 -2.95 -6.44 -11.23
C LYS A 51 -2.41 -5.69 -10.00
N SER A 52 -3.16 -4.72 -9.48
CA SER A 52 -2.78 -4.00 -8.26
C SER A 52 -2.69 -4.94 -7.05
N LEU A 53 -3.61 -5.88 -6.90
CA LEU A 53 -3.56 -6.88 -5.83
C LEU A 53 -2.39 -7.86 -6.00
N GLU A 54 -2.09 -8.27 -7.23
CA GLU A 54 -0.91 -9.09 -7.52
C GLU A 54 0.39 -8.38 -7.14
N LEU A 55 0.53 -7.10 -7.51
CA LEU A 55 1.69 -6.28 -7.15
C LEU A 55 1.80 -6.12 -5.63
N LEU A 56 0.68 -5.85 -4.96
CA LEU A 56 0.66 -5.72 -3.50
C LEU A 56 1.12 -7.02 -2.82
N SER A 57 0.59 -8.17 -3.26
CA SER A 57 0.88 -9.47 -2.66
C SER A 57 2.29 -9.98 -2.98
N ASN A 58 2.76 -9.81 -4.21
CA ASN A 58 3.99 -10.44 -4.69
C ASN A 58 5.22 -9.54 -4.58
N GLU A 59 5.04 -8.21 -4.50
CA GLU A 59 6.15 -7.25 -4.49
C GLU A 59 6.16 -6.41 -3.21
N VAL A 60 5.05 -5.73 -2.90
CA VAL A 60 5.00 -4.80 -1.76
C VAL A 60 5.11 -5.50 -0.42
N VAL A 61 4.25 -6.50 -0.16
CA VAL A 61 4.24 -7.21 1.13
C VAL A 61 5.58 -7.89 1.41
N PRO A 62 6.19 -8.65 0.48
CA PRO A 62 7.52 -9.21 0.69
C PRO A 62 8.61 -8.15 0.95
N ALA A 63 8.61 -7.05 0.19
CA ALA A 63 9.58 -5.97 0.38
C ALA A 63 9.44 -5.30 1.75
N TYR A 64 8.21 -4.99 2.16
CA TYR A 64 7.90 -4.43 3.48
C TYR A 64 8.33 -5.39 4.61
N ASN A 65 7.94 -6.66 4.51
CA ASN A 65 8.28 -7.71 5.48
C ASN A 65 9.79 -7.88 5.64
N SER A 66 10.52 -7.91 4.51
CA SER A 66 11.98 -7.96 4.51
C SER A 66 12.60 -6.74 5.21
N ALA A 67 12.08 -5.53 4.94
CA ALA A 67 12.58 -4.30 5.55
C ALA A 67 12.38 -4.24 7.08
N ILE A 68 11.31 -4.85 7.60
CA ILE A 68 11.03 -4.91 9.05
C ILE A 68 11.57 -6.19 9.73
N GLY A 69 12.21 -7.09 8.98
CA GLY A 69 12.73 -8.36 9.50
C GLY A 69 11.66 -9.40 9.87
N ALA A 70 10.45 -9.28 9.33
CA ALA A 70 9.39 -10.28 9.48
C ALA A 70 9.49 -11.30 8.34
N ASN A 71 10.01 -12.50 8.60
CA ASN A 71 10.00 -13.60 7.64
C ASN A 71 8.74 -14.45 7.78
#